data_AF-A0A023BUA6-F1
#
_entry.id   AF-A0A023BUA6-F1
#
_cell.length_a   1.000
_cell.length_b   1.000
_cell.length_c   1.000
_cell.angle_alpha   90.00
_cell.angle_beta   90.00
_cell.angle_gamma   90.00
#
_symmetry.space_group_name_H-M   'P 1'
#
loop_
_entity.id
_entity.type
_entity.pdbx_description
1 polymer ?
#
loop_
_entity_poly.entity_id
_entity_poly.type
_entity_poly.pdbx_seq_one_letter_code
_entity_poly.pdbx_strand_id
1 'polypeptide(L)'
;MNQKIIQITAGRGPAECCWVVAQVLKYFLDDIRHTGVTYSIIQRVKGIENGTLQSVTLKLQVDQVNTLVNSWLGTVQWIGTSTFRKYHKRKNWFIGIYELDLIPVEKIAEKDIVFQTMRSSGPGGQHVNKVNSAVRATHKLTGTSVVVMDSRSQHQNRKIAVERLKNKVTDVQLEQLKKSISDEWENHLNVQRGNPVRVFKGTDFKKKKVTKTFKNKRNQLKNDLYNQLKN
;
A
#
# COMPACT_ATOMS: atom_id res chain seq x y z
N MET A 1 -6.72 -15.72 -6.79
CA MET A 1 -5.92 -14.73 -6.05
C MET A 1 -6.72 -13.45 -5.94
N ASN A 2 -7.16 -13.11 -4.74
CA ASN A 2 -7.78 -11.83 -4.47
C ASN A 2 -6.68 -10.78 -4.26
N GLN A 3 -6.97 -9.51 -4.47
CA GLN A 3 -6.04 -8.44 -4.13
C GLN A 3 -6.55 -7.78 -2.85
N LYS A 4 -5.66 -7.19 -2.06
CA LYS A 4 -6.04 -6.31 -0.94
C LYS A 4 -5.14 -5.09 -0.95
N ILE A 5 -5.69 -3.93 -0.66
CA ILE A 5 -4.91 -2.71 -0.44
C ILE A 5 -4.90 -2.44 1.06
N ILE A 6 -3.71 -2.35 1.63
CA ILE A 6 -3.51 -2.09 3.06
C ILE A 6 -2.80 -0.76 3.22
N GLN A 7 -3.38 0.12 4.02
CA GLN A 7 -2.78 1.40 4.40
C GLN A 7 -2.35 1.35 5.86
N ILE A 8 -1.08 1.69 6.11
CA ILE A 8 -0.54 1.90 7.46
C ILE A 8 -0.28 3.39 7.61
N THR A 9 -0.95 4.03 8.57
CA THR A 9 -0.95 5.49 8.70
C THR A 9 -0.79 5.96 10.15
N ALA A 10 -0.05 7.04 10.33
CA ALA A 10 0.04 7.76 11.59
C ALA A 10 -1.16 8.72 11.80
N GLY A 11 -2.00 8.91 10.77
CA GLY A 11 -3.04 9.94 10.75
C GLY A 11 -2.45 11.33 11.00
N ARG A 12 -3.11 12.13 11.86
CA ARG A 12 -2.56 13.40 12.40
C ARG A 12 -1.61 13.21 13.59
N GLY A 13 -1.04 12.02 13.75
CA GLY A 13 -0.10 11.71 14.81
C GLY A 13 1.22 12.50 14.70
N PRO A 14 1.91 12.73 15.83
CA PRO A 14 3.21 13.41 15.83
C PRO A 14 4.32 12.50 15.26
N ALA A 15 5.55 13.03 15.17
CA ALA A 15 6.71 12.32 14.64
C ALA A 15 6.95 10.93 15.27
N GLU A 16 6.59 10.74 16.55
CA GLU A 16 6.65 9.43 17.19
C GLU A 16 5.77 8.39 16.49
N CYS A 17 4.54 8.76 16.12
CA CYS A 17 3.65 7.89 15.38
C CYS A 17 4.21 7.59 13.97
N CYS A 18 4.79 8.59 13.30
CA CYS A 18 5.40 8.40 11.99
C CYS A 18 6.61 7.43 12.03
N TRP A 19 7.38 7.48 13.11
CA TRP A 19 8.45 6.51 13.35
C TRP A 19 7.90 5.11 13.61
N VAL A 20 6.82 4.99 14.39
CA VAL A 20 6.12 3.72 14.64
C VAL A 20 5.60 3.12 13.34
N VAL A 21 5.03 3.90 12.42
CA VAL A 21 4.62 3.42 11.08
C VAL A 21 5.80 2.81 10.34
N ALA A 22 6.95 3.49 10.30
CA ALA A 22 8.13 3.00 9.62
C ALA A 22 8.66 1.69 10.22
N GLN A 23 8.57 1.53 11.53
CA GLN A 23 9.02 0.33 12.22
C GLN A 23 8.02 -0.82 12.08
N VAL A 24 6.72 -0.56 12.24
CA VAL A 24 5.65 -1.54 12.05
C VAL A 24 5.63 -2.05 10.62
N LEU A 25 5.87 -1.20 9.63
CA LEU A 25 6.02 -1.61 8.23
C LEU A 25 7.07 -2.71 8.06
N LYS A 26 8.23 -2.61 8.73
CA LYS A 26 9.27 -3.65 8.63
C LYS A 26 8.77 -4.99 9.15
N TYR A 27 8.12 -5.02 10.33
CA TYR A 27 7.53 -6.25 10.88
C TYR A 27 6.43 -6.82 10.01
N PHE A 28 5.57 -5.95 9.47
CA PHE A 28 4.49 -6.35 8.59
C PHE A 28 5.02 -7.01 7.31
N LEU A 29 6.06 -6.43 6.69
CA LEU A 29 6.70 -7.00 5.51
C LEU A 29 7.43 -8.32 5.81
N ASP A 30 8.08 -8.44 6.97
CA ASP A 30 8.72 -9.69 7.38
C ASP A 30 7.69 -10.81 7.58
N ASP A 31 6.57 -10.53 8.27
CA ASP A 31 5.48 -11.50 8.47
C ASP A 31 4.84 -11.95 7.13
N ILE A 32 4.66 -11.01 6.19
CA ILE A 32 4.16 -11.30 4.84
C ILE A 32 5.14 -12.17 4.05
N ARG A 33 6.44 -11.90 4.13
CA ARG A 33 7.47 -12.71 3.45
C ARG A 33 7.49 -14.15 3.97
N HIS A 34 7.33 -14.34 5.29
CA HIS A 34 7.27 -15.68 5.88
C HIS A 34 6.05 -16.50 5.44
N THR A 35 4.97 -15.85 5.03
CA THR A 35 3.75 -16.51 4.55
C THR A 35 3.70 -16.69 3.03
N GLY A 36 4.72 -16.22 2.30
CA GLY A 36 4.79 -16.34 0.83
C GLY A 36 3.87 -15.38 0.08
N VAL A 37 3.29 -14.39 0.76
CA VAL A 37 2.40 -13.39 0.15
C VAL A 37 3.25 -12.38 -0.63
N THR A 38 2.92 -12.15 -1.91
CA THR A 38 3.57 -11.13 -2.72
C THR A 38 2.96 -9.75 -2.45
N TYR A 39 3.80 -8.72 -2.45
CA TYR A 39 3.37 -7.34 -2.21
C TYR A 39 4.05 -6.36 -3.17
N SER A 40 3.37 -5.25 -3.44
CA SER A 40 3.92 -4.08 -4.15
C SER A 40 3.55 -2.80 -3.42
N ILE A 41 4.49 -1.86 -3.30
CA ILE A 41 4.24 -0.57 -2.64
C ILE A 41 3.58 0.36 -3.66
N ILE A 42 2.38 0.85 -3.35
CA ILE A 42 1.64 1.78 -4.21
C ILE A 42 2.09 3.22 -3.94
N GLN A 43 2.12 3.59 -2.66
CA GLN A 43 2.40 4.95 -2.22
C GLN A 43 3.17 4.93 -0.91
N ARG A 44 4.08 5.88 -0.77
CA ARG A 44 4.86 6.09 0.44
C ARG A 44 4.95 7.59 0.71
N VAL A 45 4.39 8.02 1.84
CA VAL A 45 4.41 9.42 2.29
C VAL A 45 5.43 9.52 3.43
N LYS A 46 6.47 10.32 3.21
CA LYS A 46 7.52 10.55 4.21
C LYS A 46 6.97 11.36 5.37
N GLY A 47 7.41 11.05 6.59
CA GLY A 47 7.14 11.89 7.75
C GLY A 47 8.07 13.11 7.78
N ILE A 48 7.83 14.01 8.74
CA ILE A 48 8.60 15.24 8.95
C ILE A 48 10.06 14.93 9.30
N GLU A 49 10.27 13.92 10.13
CA GLU A 49 11.58 13.52 10.62
C GLU A 49 12.24 12.48 9.72
N ASN A 50 13.57 12.51 9.64
CA ASN A 50 14.33 11.58 8.81
C ASN A 50 14.07 10.12 9.22
N GLY A 51 13.81 9.27 8.21
CA GLY A 51 13.53 7.85 8.43
C GLY A 51 12.12 7.54 8.96
N THR A 52 11.25 8.54 9.13
CA THR A 52 9.86 8.35 9.54
C THR A 52 8.90 8.32 8.34
N LEU A 53 7.74 7.71 8.51
CA LEU A 53 6.70 7.60 7.47
C LEU A 53 5.36 8.06 8.01
N GLN A 54 4.70 8.99 7.32
CA GLN A 54 3.36 9.41 7.70
C GLN A 54 2.32 8.37 7.30
N SER A 55 2.45 7.84 6.08
CA SER A 55 1.55 6.83 5.54
C SER A 55 2.27 5.96 4.51
N VAL A 56 1.90 4.69 4.42
CA VAL A 56 2.35 3.76 3.39
C VAL A 56 1.18 2.88 2.96
N THR A 57 1.02 2.74 1.65
CA THR A 57 -0.04 1.94 1.05
C THR A 57 0.57 0.81 0.24
N LEU A 58 0.12 -0.41 0.53
CA LEU A 58 0.64 -1.67 -0.01
C LEU A 58 -0.49 -2.38 -0.76
N LYS A 59 -0.17 -2.93 -1.91
CA LYS A 59 -1.02 -3.89 -2.61
C LYS A 59 -0.50 -5.29 -2.33
N LEU A 60 -1.35 -6.15 -1.80
CA LEU A 60 -1.05 -7.54 -1.48
C LEU A 60 -1.78 -8.45 -2.47
N GLN A 61 -1.12 -9.52 -2.93
CA GLN A 61 -1.81 -10.61 -3.63
C GLN A 61 -2.07 -11.73 -2.63
N VAL A 62 -3.35 -11.96 -2.35
CA VAL A 62 -3.78 -12.71 -1.18
C VAL A 62 -4.68 -13.86 -1.61
N ASP A 63 -4.49 -15.04 -1.02
CA ASP A 63 -5.45 -16.14 -1.15
C ASP A 63 -6.62 -15.99 -0.18
N GLN A 64 -7.73 -16.69 -0.44
CA GLN A 64 -9.03 -16.42 0.20
C GLN A 64 -9.02 -16.51 1.74
N VAL A 65 -8.03 -17.15 2.35
CA VAL A 65 -7.94 -17.37 3.80
C VAL A 65 -6.70 -16.71 4.38
N ASN A 66 -6.60 -15.37 4.33
CA ASN A 66 -5.46 -14.67 4.95
C ASN A 66 -5.81 -14.06 6.31
N THR A 67 -5.83 -14.93 7.31
CA THR A 67 -5.98 -14.58 8.73
C THR A 67 -4.87 -13.66 9.23
N LEU A 68 -3.66 -13.72 8.64
CA LEU A 68 -2.54 -12.86 9.01
C LEU A 68 -2.89 -11.39 8.75
N VAL A 69 -3.33 -11.04 7.54
CA VAL A 69 -3.65 -9.64 7.20
C VAL A 69 -4.75 -9.10 8.10
N ASN A 70 -5.81 -9.89 8.31
CA ASN A 70 -6.93 -9.49 9.18
C ASN A 70 -6.48 -9.28 10.64
N SER A 71 -5.48 -10.03 11.12
CA SER A 71 -4.92 -9.84 12.47
C SER A 71 -4.10 -8.56 12.65
N TRP A 72 -3.79 -7.86 11.55
CA TRP A 72 -3.07 -6.59 11.56
C TRP A 72 -4.01 -5.40 11.40
N LEU A 73 -5.24 -5.59 10.92
CA LEU A 73 -6.22 -4.53 10.74
C LEU A 73 -6.64 -3.93 12.07
N GLY A 74 -6.76 -2.60 12.12
CA GLY A 74 -7.16 -1.83 13.29
C GLY A 74 -6.03 -0.99 13.88
N THR A 75 -6.22 -0.57 15.13
CA THR A 75 -5.27 0.29 15.83
C THR A 75 -4.10 -0.52 16.37
N VAL A 76 -2.88 -0.03 16.12
CA VAL A 76 -1.65 -0.54 16.73
C VAL A 76 -1.12 0.48 17.73
N GLN A 77 -0.81 0.03 18.94
CA GLN A 77 -0.23 0.86 19.99
C GLN A 77 1.26 0.58 20.14
N TRP A 78 2.05 1.64 20.24
CA TRP A 78 3.42 1.57 20.73
C TRP A 78 3.52 2.25 22.10
N ILE A 79 4.16 1.56 23.05
CA ILE A 79 4.43 2.04 24.40
C ILE A 79 5.94 2.24 24.55
N GLY A 80 6.38 3.49 24.46
CA GLY A 80 7.78 3.85 24.56
C GLY A 80 8.00 5.36 24.74
N THR A 81 9.18 5.71 25.21
CA THR A 81 9.60 7.10 25.40
C THR A 81 9.93 7.73 24.06
N SER A 82 9.48 8.97 23.85
CA SER A 82 9.80 9.70 22.62
C SER A 82 11.31 9.92 22.50
N THR A 83 11.87 9.59 21.34
CA THR A 83 13.25 9.93 20.95
C THR A 83 13.35 11.33 20.36
N PHE A 84 12.23 11.86 19.85
CA PHE A 84 12.16 13.18 19.21
C PHE A 84 11.96 14.30 20.23
N ARG A 85 11.26 14.03 21.33
CA ARG A 85 10.96 15.01 22.40
C ARG A 85 11.51 14.53 23.74
N LYS A 86 12.77 14.90 24.03
CA LYS A 86 13.55 14.45 25.21
C LYS A 86 12.81 14.52 26.56
N TYR A 87 11.97 15.54 26.79
CA TYR A 87 11.30 15.75 28.08
C TYR A 87 9.80 15.40 28.10
N HIS A 88 9.28 14.85 27.02
CA HIS A 88 7.85 14.61 26.91
C HIS A 88 7.44 13.32 27.65
N LYS A 89 6.52 13.45 28.61
CA LYS A 89 6.14 12.34 29.52
C LYS A 89 5.24 11.27 28.89
N ARG A 90 4.61 11.54 27.74
CA ARG A 90 3.71 10.59 27.07
C ARG A 90 4.47 9.37 26.56
N LYS A 91 3.90 8.20 26.79
CA LYS A 91 4.46 6.91 26.35
C LYS A 91 3.57 6.14 25.39
N ASN A 92 2.29 6.50 25.26
CA ASN A 92 1.32 5.78 24.43
C ASN A 92 1.12 6.50 23.09
N TRP A 93 1.48 5.81 22.01
CA TRP A 93 1.41 6.26 20.63
C TRP A 93 0.58 5.28 19.83
N PHE A 94 -0.24 5.78 18.90
CA PHE A 94 -1.19 4.96 18.16
C PHE A 94 -1.04 5.22 16.67
N ILE A 95 -1.12 4.16 15.88
CA ILE A 95 -1.18 4.19 14.41
C ILE A 95 -2.36 3.33 13.95
N GLY A 96 -2.86 3.57 12.75
CA GLY A 96 -3.93 2.79 12.14
C GLY A 96 -3.42 1.91 11.01
N ILE A 97 -3.98 0.71 10.91
CA ILE A 97 -3.84 -0.18 9.75
C ILE A 97 -5.24 -0.43 9.21
N TYR A 98 -5.49 -0.01 7.97
CA TYR A 98 -6.80 -0.10 7.36
C TYR A 98 -6.72 -0.88 6.05
N GLU A 99 -7.78 -1.63 5.77
CA GLU A 99 -8.02 -2.18 4.45
C GLU A 99 -8.75 -1.11 3.64
N LEU A 100 -8.26 -0.84 2.43
CA LEU A 100 -8.88 0.07 1.49
C LEU A 100 -9.59 -0.74 0.42
N ASP A 101 -10.72 -0.23 -0.05
CA ASP A 101 -11.46 -0.88 -1.12
C ASP A 101 -10.66 -0.83 -2.43
N LEU A 102 -10.64 -1.97 -3.12
CA LEU A 102 -9.98 -2.06 -4.41
C LEU A 102 -10.81 -1.30 -5.45
N ILE A 103 -10.22 -0.26 -6.01
CA ILE A 103 -10.69 0.26 -7.29
C ILE A 103 -10.21 -0.72 -8.37
N PRO A 104 -11.11 -1.39 -9.09
CA PRO A 104 -10.72 -2.33 -10.14
C PRO A 104 -9.96 -1.58 -11.22
N VAL A 105 -8.71 -1.99 -11.45
CA VAL A 105 -7.89 -1.48 -12.54
C VAL A 105 -8.35 -2.19 -13.82
N GLU A 106 -8.90 -1.43 -14.76
CA GLU A 106 -9.34 -1.98 -16.06
C GLU A 106 -8.14 -2.49 -16.85
N LYS A 107 -8.22 -3.75 -17.29
CA LYS A 107 -7.28 -4.31 -18.26
C LYS A 107 -7.67 -3.85 -19.65
N ILE A 108 -6.74 -3.20 -20.34
CA ILE A 108 -6.95 -2.69 -21.69
C ILE A 108 -6.86 -3.84 -22.68
N ALA A 109 -7.99 -4.19 -23.29
CA ALA A 109 -8.03 -5.10 -24.42
C ALA A 109 -8.04 -4.31 -25.74
N GLU A 110 -7.43 -4.86 -26.79
CA GLU A 110 -7.32 -4.15 -28.08
C GLU A 110 -8.68 -3.90 -28.75
N LYS A 111 -9.69 -4.72 -28.44
CA LYS A 111 -11.09 -4.54 -28.89
C LYS A 111 -11.73 -3.25 -28.38
N ASP A 112 -11.21 -2.71 -27.27
CA ASP A 112 -11.72 -1.51 -26.61
C ASP A 112 -11.01 -0.24 -27.10
N ILE A 113 -10.13 -0.37 -28.09
CA ILE A 113 -9.39 0.73 -28.72
C ILE A 113 -10.03 1.08 -30.07
N VAL A 114 -10.39 2.35 -30.23
CA VAL A 114 -10.80 2.93 -31.51
C VAL A 114 -9.57 3.52 -32.19
N PHE A 115 -9.31 3.11 -33.43
CA PHE A 115 -8.23 3.65 -34.24
C PHE A 115 -8.79 4.62 -35.29
N GLN A 116 -8.19 5.80 -35.39
CA GLN A 116 -8.47 6.79 -36.42
C GLN A 116 -7.17 7.09 -37.17
N THR A 117 -7.19 6.95 -38.49
CA THR A 117 -6.05 7.30 -39.35
C THR A 117 -6.12 8.75 -39.76
N MET A 118 -4.98 9.44 -39.77
CA MET A 118 -4.86 10.84 -40.16
C MET A 118 -3.58 11.09 -40.93
N ARG A 119 -3.47 12.27 -41.52
CA ARG A 119 -2.23 12.74 -42.13
C ARG A 119 -1.23 13.11 -41.03
N SER A 120 0.04 12.80 -41.26
CA SER A 120 1.10 13.20 -40.34
C SER A 120 1.30 14.72 -40.40
N SER A 121 1.58 15.35 -39.26
CA SER A 121 1.85 16.79 -39.17
C SER A 121 3.36 17.04 -39.09
N GLY A 122 3.94 17.75 -40.06
CA GLY A 122 5.37 18.09 -40.02
C GLY A 122 5.92 18.52 -41.37
N PRO A 123 7.15 19.07 -41.41
CA PRO A 123 7.83 19.41 -42.65
C PRO A 123 8.09 18.13 -43.44
N GLY A 124 7.39 17.95 -44.56
CA GLY A 124 7.45 16.71 -45.33
C GLY A 124 7.03 16.89 -46.79
N GLY A 125 7.65 16.10 -47.67
CA GLY A 125 7.35 16.08 -49.11
C GLY A 125 6.00 15.44 -49.44
N GLN A 126 5.77 15.14 -50.73
CA GLN A 126 4.48 14.64 -51.24
C GLN A 126 3.88 13.47 -50.44
N HIS A 127 4.71 12.58 -49.88
CA HIS A 127 4.27 11.44 -49.09
C HIS A 127 3.51 11.84 -47.81
N VAL A 128 3.93 12.91 -47.13
CA VAL A 128 3.29 13.39 -45.88
C VAL A 128 1.91 14.01 -46.18
N ASN A 129 1.77 14.65 -47.34
CA ASN A 129 0.52 15.30 -47.74
C ASN A 129 -0.52 14.33 -48.32
N LYS A 130 -0.08 13.20 -48.90
CA LYS A 130 -0.95 12.26 -49.61
C LYS A 130 -1.30 11.00 -48.80
N VAL A 131 -0.45 10.58 -47.87
CA VAL A 131 -0.60 9.29 -47.15
C VAL A 131 -1.05 9.50 -45.72
N ASN A 132 -2.10 8.78 -45.32
CA ASN A 132 -2.63 8.78 -43.95
C ASN A 132 -1.83 7.82 -43.05
N SER A 133 -0.56 8.15 -42.79
CA SER A 133 0.32 7.30 -41.99
C SER A 133 0.14 7.46 -40.47
N ALA A 134 -0.37 8.60 -39.99
CA ALA A 134 -0.53 8.86 -38.56
C ALA A 134 -1.77 8.14 -38.00
N VAL A 135 -1.67 7.68 -36.75
CA VAL A 135 -2.73 6.91 -36.08
C VAL A 135 -3.04 7.53 -34.73
N ARG A 136 -4.31 7.86 -34.49
CA ARG A 136 -4.86 8.14 -33.16
C ARG A 136 -5.50 6.87 -32.62
N ALA A 137 -5.10 6.47 -31.42
CA ALA A 137 -5.72 5.38 -30.69
C ALA A 137 -6.44 5.94 -29.47
N THR A 138 -7.72 5.63 -29.30
CA THR A 138 -8.56 6.10 -28.19
C THR A 138 -9.13 4.89 -27.45
N HIS A 139 -8.94 4.84 -26.14
CA HIS A 139 -9.58 3.83 -25.29
C HIS A 139 -11.03 4.24 -25.01
N LYS A 140 -12.00 3.38 -25.37
CA LYS A 140 -13.43 3.71 -25.31
C LYS A 140 -13.92 4.04 -23.90
N LEU A 141 -13.47 3.29 -22.91
CA LEU A 141 -13.98 3.35 -21.54
C LEU A 141 -13.42 4.57 -20.79
N THR A 142 -12.11 4.83 -20.92
CA THR A 142 -11.46 5.94 -20.21
C THR A 142 -11.43 7.25 -21.01
N GLY A 143 -11.77 7.22 -22.30
CA GLY A 143 -11.67 8.38 -23.21
C GLY A 143 -10.23 8.84 -23.50
N THR A 144 -9.22 8.18 -22.93
CA THR A 144 -7.80 8.53 -23.13
C THR A 144 -7.40 8.27 -24.57
N SER A 145 -6.70 9.22 -25.18
CA SER A 145 -6.21 9.08 -26.57
C SER A 145 -4.72 9.40 -26.69
N VAL A 146 -4.08 8.75 -27.65
CA VAL A 146 -2.69 9.01 -28.04
C VAL A 146 -2.60 9.12 -29.55
N VAL A 147 -1.71 9.99 -30.04
CA VAL A 147 -1.43 10.15 -31.47
C VAL A 147 0.01 9.73 -31.73
N VAL A 148 0.21 8.92 -32.77
CA VAL A 148 1.51 8.37 -33.14
C VAL A 148 1.74 8.57 -34.63
N MET A 149 2.92 9.10 -34.94
CA MET A 149 3.35 9.44 -36.31
C MET A 149 4.85 9.23 -36.51
N ASP A 150 5.47 8.40 -35.68
CA ASP A 150 6.91 8.15 -35.62
C ASP A 150 7.47 7.45 -36.88
N SER A 151 6.63 6.67 -37.57
CA SER A 151 7.01 5.95 -38.79
C SER A 151 6.22 6.40 -40.01
N ARG A 152 6.79 6.20 -41.20
CA ARG A 152 6.08 6.32 -42.48
C ARG A 152 5.00 5.24 -42.69
N SER A 153 5.03 4.15 -41.92
CA SER A 153 4.09 3.03 -42.01
C SER A 153 2.95 3.15 -41.00
N GLN A 154 1.71 3.11 -41.50
CA GLN A 154 0.49 3.11 -40.67
C GLN A 154 0.45 1.91 -39.71
N HIS A 155 0.86 0.72 -40.18
CA HIS A 155 0.82 -0.49 -39.35
C HIS A 155 1.80 -0.42 -38.18
N GLN A 156 3.00 0.15 -38.42
CA GLN A 156 3.99 0.40 -37.38
C GLN A 156 3.45 1.40 -36.34
N ASN A 157 2.86 2.50 -36.81
CA ASN A 157 2.28 3.52 -35.94
C ASN A 157 1.11 2.97 -35.12
N ARG A 158 0.31 2.05 -35.68
CA ARG A 158 -0.76 1.38 -34.92
C ARG A 158 -0.22 0.54 -33.76
N LYS A 159 0.85 -0.24 -33.98
CA LYS A 159 1.49 -1.04 -32.91
C LYS A 159 2.02 -0.15 -31.79
N ILE A 160 2.74 0.92 -32.15
CA ILE A 160 3.29 1.89 -31.19
C ILE A 160 2.15 2.61 -30.45
N ALA A 161 1.05 2.96 -31.14
CA ALA A 161 -0.10 3.61 -30.51
C ALA A 161 -0.76 2.73 -29.45
N VAL A 162 -0.87 1.42 -29.68
CA VAL A 162 -1.38 0.49 -28.67
C VAL A 162 -0.50 0.46 -27.43
N GLU A 163 0.81 0.37 -27.59
CA GLU A 163 1.76 0.33 -26.46
C GLU A 163 1.73 1.64 -25.66
N ARG A 164 1.79 2.79 -26.35
CA ARG A 164 1.71 4.11 -25.71
C ARG A 164 0.37 4.33 -25.00
N LEU A 165 -0.73 3.90 -25.61
CA LEU A 165 -2.05 4.00 -24.99
C LEU A 165 -2.14 3.15 -23.73
N LYS A 166 -1.60 1.92 -23.76
CA LYS A 166 -1.56 1.03 -22.59
C LYS A 166 -0.82 1.67 -21.42
N ASN A 167 0.38 2.22 -21.67
CA ASN A 167 1.15 2.91 -20.65
C ASN A 167 0.40 4.13 -20.12
N LYS A 168 -0.13 4.98 -21.01
CA LYS A 168 -0.82 6.21 -20.62
C LYS A 168 -2.06 5.96 -19.76
N VAL A 169 -2.89 4.98 -20.14
CA VAL A 169 -4.08 4.62 -19.36
C VAL A 169 -3.68 4.03 -18.01
N THR A 170 -2.64 3.19 -17.97
CA THR A 170 -2.12 2.64 -16.70
C THR A 170 -1.65 3.75 -15.76
N ASP A 171 -0.94 4.75 -16.28
CA ASP A 171 -0.49 5.90 -15.50
C ASP A 171 -1.67 6.69 -14.93
N VAL A 172 -2.68 6.98 -15.75
CA VAL A 172 -3.90 7.69 -15.33
C VAL A 172 -4.65 6.91 -14.25
N GLN A 173 -4.78 5.59 -14.41
CA GLN A 173 -5.39 4.72 -13.40
C GLN A 173 -4.60 4.72 -12.08
N LEU A 174 -3.27 4.70 -12.15
CA LEU A 174 -2.40 4.78 -10.97
C LEU A 174 -2.53 6.13 -10.25
N GLU A 175 -2.60 7.23 -11.00
CA GLU A 175 -2.84 8.57 -10.44
C GLU A 175 -4.21 8.66 -9.76
N GLN A 176 -5.26 8.14 -10.41
CA GLN A 176 -6.59 8.11 -9.84
C GLN A 176 -6.63 7.28 -8.55
N LEU A 177 -5.97 6.12 -8.54
CA LEU A 177 -5.86 5.27 -7.37
C LEU A 177 -5.11 5.97 -6.22
N LYS A 178 -4.00 6.64 -6.51
CA LYS A 178 -3.28 7.46 -5.51
C LYS A 178 -4.15 8.59 -4.95
N LYS A 179 -4.97 9.22 -5.79
CA LYS A 179 -5.90 10.25 -5.36
C LYS A 179 -6.95 9.69 -4.41
N SER A 180 -7.61 8.60 -4.78
CA SER A 180 -8.59 7.94 -3.91
C SER A 180 -7.99 7.48 -2.57
N ILE A 181 -6.77 6.94 -2.59
CA ILE A 181 -6.04 6.60 -1.35
C ILE A 181 -5.80 7.83 -0.48
N SER A 182 -5.49 8.97 -1.10
CA SER A 182 -5.32 10.24 -0.40
C SER A 182 -6.64 10.74 0.20
N ASP A 183 -7.74 10.59 -0.53
CA ASP A 183 -9.08 10.96 -0.07
C ASP A 183 -9.52 10.06 1.11
N GLU A 184 -9.31 8.74 1.01
CA GLU A 184 -9.57 7.82 2.12
C GLU A 184 -8.65 8.06 3.32
N TRP A 185 -7.42 8.51 3.08
CA TRP A 185 -6.52 8.92 4.16
C TRP A 185 -7.10 10.08 4.96
N GLU A 186 -7.84 11.00 4.33
CA GLU A 186 -8.55 12.08 5.04
C GLU A 186 -9.59 11.53 6.02
N ASN A 187 -10.31 10.47 5.62
CA ASN A 187 -11.25 9.76 6.51
C ASN A 187 -10.52 9.09 7.69
N HIS A 188 -9.27 8.64 7.47
CA HIS A 188 -8.44 7.97 8.47
C HIS A 188 -7.54 8.91 9.30
N LEU A 189 -7.73 10.24 9.20
CA LEU A 189 -6.92 11.22 9.94
C LEU A 189 -7.02 11.04 11.46
N ASN A 190 -8.19 10.63 11.94
CA ASN A 190 -8.48 10.40 13.35
C ASN A 190 -8.34 8.93 13.70
N VAL A 191 -7.11 8.48 13.93
CA VAL A 191 -6.84 7.14 14.43
C VAL A 191 -7.49 6.95 15.80
N GLN A 192 -8.30 5.89 15.94
CA GLN A 192 -8.96 5.55 17.20
C GLN A 192 -7.91 5.30 18.30
N ARG A 193 -8.04 5.99 19.44
CA ARG A 193 -7.15 5.85 20.60
C ARG A 193 -7.80 4.88 21.59
N GLY A 194 -7.25 3.67 21.70
CA GLY A 194 -7.80 2.62 22.56
C GLY A 194 -8.05 1.33 21.77
N ASN A 195 -8.38 0.25 22.49
CA ASN A 195 -8.60 -1.09 21.95
C ASN A 195 -7.59 -1.53 20.87
N PRO A 196 -6.27 -1.50 21.17
CA PRO A 196 -5.28 -1.85 20.17
C PRO A 196 -5.32 -3.34 19.85
N VAL A 197 -5.34 -3.67 18.57
CA VAL A 197 -5.24 -5.05 18.10
C VAL A 197 -3.84 -5.61 18.39
N ARG A 198 -2.83 -4.73 18.38
CA ARG A 198 -1.43 -5.10 18.70
C ARG A 198 -0.74 -4.02 19.53
N VAL A 199 0.12 -4.47 20.45
CA VAL A 199 0.88 -3.59 21.35
C VAL A 199 2.38 -3.89 21.26
N PHE A 200 3.15 -2.90 20.82
CA PHE A 200 4.61 -2.91 20.86
C PHE A 200 5.11 -2.16 22.09
N LYS A 201 6.20 -2.62 22.71
CA LYS A 201 6.79 -1.99 23.90
C LYS A 201 8.30 -1.86 23.77
N GLY A 202 8.87 -0.79 24.34
CA GLY A 202 10.32 -0.57 24.41
C GLY A 202 10.84 0.40 23.36
N THR A 203 12.15 0.67 23.40
CA THR A 203 12.83 1.66 22.55
C THR A 203 13.16 1.14 21.15
N ASP A 204 13.38 -0.16 20.99
CA ASP A 204 14.01 -0.69 19.78
C ASP A 204 13.07 -1.58 18.94
N PHE A 205 11.79 -1.71 19.33
CA PHE A 205 10.82 -2.68 18.77
C PHE A 205 11.28 -4.15 18.75
N LYS A 206 12.48 -4.46 19.26
CA LYS A 206 13.06 -5.81 19.32
C LYS A 206 12.02 -6.80 19.82
N LYS A 207 11.86 -7.93 19.10
CA LYS A 207 11.02 -9.04 19.54
C LYS A 207 11.38 -9.33 20.98
N LYS A 208 10.46 -9.11 21.92
CA LYS A 208 10.67 -9.55 23.30
C LYS A 208 10.85 -11.05 23.22
N LYS A 209 12.04 -11.54 23.59
CA LYS A 209 12.27 -12.96 23.78
C LYS A 209 11.16 -13.42 24.73
N VAL A 210 10.32 -14.35 24.28
CA VAL A 210 9.30 -14.93 25.16
C VAL A 210 10.06 -15.74 26.19
N THR A 211 10.36 -15.12 27.32
CA THR A 211 10.89 -15.84 28.48
C THR A 211 9.75 -16.71 28.97
N LYS A 212 9.80 -18.01 28.68
CA LYS A 212 8.84 -18.99 29.22
C LYS A 212 9.00 -19.01 30.74
N THR A 213 8.21 -18.22 31.46
CA THR A 213 8.20 -18.20 32.92
C THR A 213 7.14 -19.17 33.44
N PHE A 214 7.59 -20.32 33.95
CA PHE A 214 6.72 -21.33 34.57
C PHE A 214 6.27 -20.96 35.99
N LYS A 215 6.43 -19.70 36.42
CA LYS A 215 6.16 -19.25 37.79
C LYS A 215 4.69 -19.50 38.19
N ASN A 216 3.74 -19.14 37.32
CA ASN A 216 2.32 -19.34 37.60
C ASN A 216 1.96 -20.83 37.64
N LYS A 217 2.48 -21.63 36.69
CA LYS A 217 2.25 -23.08 36.67
C LYS A 217 2.84 -23.79 37.89
N ARG A 218 4.04 -23.39 38.33
CA ARG A 218 4.69 -23.90 39.53
C ARG A 218 3.95 -23.51 40.82
N ASN A 219 3.41 -22.30 40.90
CA ASN A 219 2.59 -21.89 42.04
C ASN A 219 1.26 -22.64 42.10
N GLN A 220 0.63 -22.88 40.95
CA GLN A 220 -0.58 -23.67 40.84
C GLN A 220 -0.36 -25.11 41.31
N LEU A 221 0.67 -25.79 40.77
CA LEU A 221 1.05 -27.15 41.18
C LEU A 221 1.40 -27.23 42.68
N LYS A 222 2.06 -26.22 43.23
CA LYS A 222 2.37 -26.16 44.67
C LYS A 222 1.09 -26.09 45.52
N ASN A 223 0.12 -25.28 45.10
CA ASN A 223 -1.15 -25.15 45.81
C ASN A 223 -1.98 -26.44 45.68
N ASP A 224 -2.00 -27.07 44.51
CA ASP A 224 -2.70 -28.34 44.29
C ASP A 224 -2.12 -29.44 45.19
N LEU A 225 -0.79 -29.53 45.29
CA LEU A 225 -0.09 -30.50 46.14
C LEU A 225 -0.32 -30.22 47.64
N TYR A 226 -0.34 -28.94 48.04
CA TYR A 226 -0.68 -28.56 49.41
C TYR A 226 -2.12 -28.97 49.77
N ASN A 227 -3.07 -28.80 48.85
CA ASN A 227 -4.46 -29.20 49.08
C ASN A 227 -4.63 -30.73 49.12
N GLN A 228 -3.85 -31.49 48.34
CA GLN A 228 -3.86 -32.95 48.37
C GLN A 228 -3.30 -33.54 49.67
N LEU A 229 -2.30 -32.91 50.28
CA LEU A 229 -1.70 -33.36 51.54
C LEU A 229 -2.53 -32.99 52.79
N LYS A 230 -3.55 -32.14 52.63
CA LYS A 230 -4.41 -31.65 53.72
C LYS A 230 -5.71 -32.44 53.87
N ASN A 231 -6.04 -33.27 52.88
CA ASN A 231 -7.07 -34.30 52.91
C ASN A 231 -6.44 -35.65 53.27
#